data_AF-A0A971KVU9-F1
#
_entry.id   AF-A0A971KVU9-F1
#
_cell.length_a   1.000
_cell.length_b   1.000
_cell.length_c   1.000
_cell.angle_alpha   90.00
_cell.angle_beta   90.00
_cell.angle_gamma   90.00
#
_symmetry.space_group_name_H-M   'P 1'
#
loop_
_entity.id
_entity.type
_entity.pdbx_description
1 polymer ?
#
loop_
_entity_poly.entity_id
_entity_poly.type
_entity_poly.pdbx_seq_one_letter_code
_entity_poly.pdbx_strand_id
1 'polypeptide(L)'
;MTTLSQTKELLYRQEDDRNDRWLSRWQDWAIVAAYLTSLYLFINYFRQIRHKNLIQISLTFLLLLHLLSKYLLNRKRYQPIERLPLYSCNLSAIILALDFFIPEKTMWWQPILLWGAFAGIYGGFLAIVFSAPSTYLFPHITHFDYYIGHVSITFLGLFYVMEQTHPFTLQALLLTSAITVIYLLLVNRINPRVNGNFGFISEAPEQISFLNVLPQRVYKLLCIVSYLLANYLTWKTANMLIWKE
;
A
#
# COMPACT_ATOMS: atom_id res chain seq x y z
N MET A 1 16.69 24.81 -28.58
CA MET A 1 17.28 23.83 -29.51
C MET A 1 17.76 22.65 -28.68
N THR A 2 17.05 21.54 -28.70
CA THR A 2 17.49 20.26 -28.10
C THR A 2 18.64 19.72 -28.94
N THR A 3 19.70 19.22 -28.31
CA THR A 3 20.85 18.65 -29.02
C THR A 3 20.45 17.33 -29.67
N LEU A 4 21.08 16.98 -30.81
CA LEU A 4 20.84 15.72 -31.52
C LEU A 4 20.99 14.47 -30.62
N SER A 5 21.80 14.58 -29.55
CA SER A 5 21.94 13.54 -28.51
C SER A 5 20.70 13.41 -27.63
N GLN A 6 20.10 14.53 -27.19
CA GLN A 6 18.86 14.53 -26.41
C GLN A 6 17.68 14.01 -27.22
N THR A 7 17.65 14.28 -28.54
CA THR A 7 16.61 13.76 -29.42
C THR A 7 16.74 12.26 -29.63
N LYS A 8 17.98 11.74 -29.78
CA LYS A 8 18.22 10.29 -29.86
C LYS A 8 17.91 9.57 -28.55
N GLU A 9 18.22 10.18 -27.40
CA GLU A 9 17.90 9.61 -26.08
C GLU A 9 16.39 9.59 -25.81
N LEU A 10 15.66 10.64 -26.23
CA LEU A 10 14.19 10.68 -26.15
C LEU A 10 13.52 9.69 -27.09
N LEU A 11 14.04 9.52 -28.31
CA LEU A 11 13.54 8.55 -29.28
C LEU A 11 13.83 7.11 -28.83
N TYR A 12 15.03 6.84 -28.32
CA TYR A 12 15.38 5.54 -27.74
C TYR A 12 14.47 5.20 -26.54
N ARG A 13 14.23 6.18 -25.65
CA ARG A 13 13.30 6.03 -24.52
C ARG A 13 11.85 5.79 -24.97
N GLN A 14 11.39 6.41 -26.06
CA GLN A 14 10.05 6.19 -26.63
C GLN A 14 9.88 4.86 -27.37
N GLU A 15 10.94 4.33 -27.98
CA GLU A 15 10.91 3.07 -28.73
C GLU A 15 11.01 1.85 -27.80
N ASP A 16 11.84 1.92 -26.75
CA ASP A 16 11.86 0.96 -25.64
C ASP A 16 10.51 0.93 -24.90
N ASP A 17 9.94 2.10 -24.59
CA ASP A 17 8.63 2.23 -23.92
C ASP A 17 7.50 1.51 -24.66
N ARG A 18 7.57 1.34 -25.99
CA ARG A 18 6.50 0.68 -26.76
C ARG A 18 6.60 -0.84 -26.77
N ASN A 19 7.80 -1.41 -26.83
CA ASN A 19 7.99 -2.87 -26.80
C ASN A 19 7.96 -3.42 -25.37
N ASP A 20 8.44 -2.66 -24.38
CA ASP A 20 8.45 -3.08 -22.98
C ASP A 20 7.06 -3.02 -22.33
N ARG A 21 6.16 -2.18 -22.83
CA ARG A 21 4.77 -2.09 -22.35
C ARG A 21 3.97 -3.39 -22.48
N TRP A 22 4.33 -4.29 -23.39
CA TRP A 22 3.65 -5.57 -23.52
C TRP A 22 4.24 -6.63 -22.58
N LEU A 23 5.57 -6.74 -22.52
CA LEU A 23 6.27 -7.66 -21.63
C LEU A 23 6.06 -7.30 -20.15
N SER A 24 6.05 -6.01 -19.80
CA SER A 24 5.78 -5.54 -18.43
C SER A 24 4.38 -5.94 -17.96
N ARG A 25 3.37 -5.85 -18.84
CA ARG A 25 1.98 -6.16 -18.47
C ARG A 25 1.79 -7.63 -18.10
N TRP A 26 2.39 -8.57 -18.82
CA TRP A 26 2.30 -10.00 -18.46
C TRP A 26 3.02 -10.30 -17.14
N GLN A 27 4.16 -9.65 -16.90
CA GLN A 27 4.89 -9.76 -15.63
C GLN A 27 4.06 -9.23 -14.46
N ASP A 28 3.42 -8.06 -14.61
CA ASP A 28 2.55 -7.48 -13.59
C ASP A 28 1.37 -8.42 -13.29
N TRP A 29 0.72 -8.98 -14.31
CA TRP A 29 -0.35 -9.97 -14.11
C TRP A 29 0.13 -11.26 -13.46
N ALA A 30 1.34 -11.74 -13.78
CA ALA A 30 1.94 -12.89 -13.13
C ALA A 30 2.22 -12.61 -11.64
N ILE A 31 2.71 -11.41 -11.31
CA ILE A 31 2.92 -10.96 -9.93
C ILE A 31 1.60 -10.88 -9.19
N VAL A 32 0.56 -10.28 -9.79
CA VAL A 32 -0.79 -10.23 -9.22
C VAL A 32 -1.33 -11.64 -8.98
N ALA A 33 -1.20 -12.55 -9.94
CA ALA A 33 -1.66 -13.94 -9.79
C ALA A 33 -0.90 -14.69 -8.67
N ALA A 34 0.42 -14.52 -8.60
CA ALA A 34 1.24 -15.09 -7.53
C ALA A 34 0.84 -14.51 -6.16
N TYR A 35 0.59 -13.22 -6.09
CA TYR A 35 0.11 -12.54 -4.88
C TYR A 35 -1.28 -13.02 -4.45
N LEU A 36 -2.24 -13.16 -5.36
CA LEU A 36 -3.57 -13.68 -5.04
C LEU A 36 -3.51 -15.15 -4.58
N THR A 37 -2.62 -15.93 -5.19
CA THR A 37 -2.39 -17.32 -4.80
C THR A 37 -1.78 -17.39 -3.39
N SER A 38 -0.75 -16.59 -3.11
CA SER A 38 -0.15 -16.54 -1.77
C SER A 38 -1.12 -16.02 -0.72
N LEU A 39 -1.98 -15.05 -1.06
CA LEU A 39 -3.05 -14.56 -0.21
C LEU A 39 -4.05 -15.67 0.13
N TYR A 40 -4.53 -16.41 -0.88
CA TYR A 40 -5.42 -17.54 -0.70
C TYR A 40 -4.82 -18.62 0.21
N LEU A 41 -3.55 -18.99 -0.05
CA LEU A 41 -2.84 -19.97 0.78
C LEU A 41 -2.66 -19.46 2.21
N PHE A 42 -2.24 -18.21 2.38
CA PHE A 42 -2.06 -17.63 3.71
C PHE A 42 -3.35 -17.66 4.51
N ILE A 43 -4.47 -17.23 3.94
CA ILE A 43 -5.77 -17.21 4.61
C ILE A 43 -6.22 -18.62 5.02
N ASN A 44 -6.12 -19.61 4.13
CA ASN A 44 -6.62 -20.96 4.40
C ASN A 44 -5.72 -21.78 5.32
N TYR A 45 -4.42 -21.53 5.30
CA TYR A 45 -3.45 -22.28 6.10
C TYR A 45 -2.95 -21.52 7.33
N PHE A 46 -3.37 -20.27 7.56
CA PHE A 46 -2.91 -19.42 8.68
C PHE A 46 -2.96 -20.12 10.04
N ARG A 47 -4.07 -20.80 10.34
CA ARG A 47 -4.27 -21.50 11.61
C ARG A 47 -3.36 -22.72 11.78
N GLN A 48 -2.92 -23.33 10.68
CA GLN A 48 -2.02 -24.49 10.67
C GLN A 48 -0.54 -24.09 10.80
N ILE A 49 -0.23 -22.79 10.73
CA ILE A 49 1.14 -22.29 10.85
C ILE A 49 1.64 -22.51 12.27
N ARG A 50 2.65 -23.37 12.41
CA ARG A 50 3.32 -23.65 13.68
C ARG A 50 4.19 -22.49 14.17
N HIS A 51 4.91 -21.82 13.25
CA HIS A 51 5.92 -20.82 13.57
C HIS A 51 5.44 -19.39 13.30
N LYS A 52 4.29 -19.00 13.88
CA LYS A 52 3.68 -17.66 13.67
C LYS A 52 4.63 -16.52 14.00
N ASN A 53 5.35 -16.60 15.12
CA ASN A 53 6.31 -15.57 15.54
C ASN A 53 7.41 -15.36 14.50
N LEU A 54 7.90 -16.43 13.85
CA LEU A 54 8.93 -16.32 12.81
C LEU A 54 8.38 -15.58 11.58
N ILE A 55 7.13 -15.83 11.21
CA ILE A 55 6.48 -15.13 10.10
C ILE A 55 6.34 -13.65 10.43
N GLN A 56 5.81 -13.32 11.61
CA GLN A 56 5.66 -11.93 12.05
C GLN A 56 7.01 -11.20 12.06
N ILE A 57 8.05 -11.79 12.67
CA ILE A 57 9.40 -11.23 12.70
C ILE A 57 9.95 -11.04 11.29
N SER A 58 9.78 -12.03 10.40
CA SER A 58 10.27 -11.95 9.02
C SER A 58 9.57 -10.84 8.23
N LEU A 59 8.23 -10.73 8.35
CA LEU A 59 7.45 -9.69 7.70
C LEU A 59 7.84 -8.30 8.23
N THR A 60 7.97 -8.14 9.55
CA THR A 60 8.43 -6.88 10.17
C THR A 60 9.84 -6.52 9.71
N PHE A 61 10.76 -7.49 9.64
CA PHE A 61 12.12 -7.24 9.17
C PHE A 61 12.15 -6.81 7.71
N LEU A 62 11.42 -7.48 6.82
CA LEU A 62 11.29 -7.09 5.42
C LEU A 62 10.68 -5.68 5.27
N LEU A 63 9.69 -5.36 6.10
CA LEU A 63 9.07 -4.04 6.13
C LEU A 63 10.04 -2.94 6.60
N LEU A 64 10.87 -3.22 7.59
CA LEU A 64 11.93 -2.31 8.04
C LEU A 64 12.99 -2.10 6.95
N LEU A 65 13.39 -3.16 6.24
CA LEU A 65 14.31 -3.06 5.10
C LEU A 65 13.70 -2.21 3.97
N HIS A 66 12.41 -2.40 3.67
CA HIS A 66 11.68 -1.61 2.69
C HIS A 66 11.67 -0.12 3.05
N LEU A 67 11.34 0.21 4.31
CA LEU A 67 11.39 1.58 4.81
C LEU A 67 12.81 2.15 4.71
N LEU A 68 13.83 1.39 5.14
CA LEU A 68 15.23 1.79 5.09
C LEU A 68 15.69 2.10 3.65
N SER A 69 15.37 1.21 2.70
CA SER A 69 15.64 1.39 1.28
C SER A 69 15.06 2.70 0.76
N LYS A 70 13.80 2.99 1.12
CA LYS A 70 13.10 4.19 0.71
C LYS A 70 13.72 5.47 1.28
N TYR A 71 14.09 5.49 2.56
CA TYR A 71 14.59 6.71 3.24
C TYR A 71 16.09 6.97 3.07
N LEU A 72 16.92 5.92 3.01
CA LEU A 72 18.38 6.03 2.95
C LEU A 72 18.95 5.85 1.55
N LEU A 73 18.55 4.79 0.84
CA LEU A 73 19.20 4.38 -0.40
C LEU A 73 18.74 5.19 -1.62
N ASN A 74 17.49 5.67 -1.60
CA ASN A 74 16.90 6.40 -2.73
C ASN A 74 16.91 7.94 -2.56
N ARG A 75 17.85 8.49 -1.79
CA ARG A 75 17.96 9.94 -1.48
C ARG A 75 17.99 10.87 -2.70
N LYS A 76 18.58 10.44 -3.82
CA LYS A 76 18.73 11.24 -5.05
C LYS A 76 17.57 11.07 -6.04
N ARG A 77 16.63 10.16 -5.77
CA ARG A 77 15.74 9.60 -6.79
C ARG A 77 14.27 9.90 -6.58
N TYR A 78 13.82 9.86 -5.33
CA TYR A 78 12.49 10.34 -4.99
C TYR A 78 12.51 11.85 -4.93
N GLN A 79 11.51 12.50 -5.55
CA GLN A 79 11.28 13.91 -5.27
C GLN A 79 11.13 14.06 -3.75
N PRO A 80 11.62 15.15 -3.12
CA PRO A 80 11.53 15.34 -1.67
C PRO A 80 10.11 15.10 -1.12
N ILE A 81 9.10 15.32 -1.95
CA ILE A 81 7.70 15.05 -1.69
C ILE A 81 7.35 13.57 -1.50
N GLU A 82 7.84 12.70 -2.39
CA GLU A 82 7.55 11.25 -2.39
C GLU A 82 8.21 10.53 -1.20
N ARG A 83 9.18 11.19 -0.57
CA ARG A 83 9.84 10.73 0.65
C ARG A 83 9.00 11.01 1.90
N LEU A 84 7.96 11.85 1.83
CA LEU A 84 7.10 12.04 2.98
C LEU A 84 6.35 10.73 3.29
N PRO A 85 6.25 10.33 4.57
CA PRO A 85 5.52 9.12 4.97
C PRO A 85 4.00 9.29 4.81
N LEU A 86 3.49 10.18 3.94
CA LEU A 86 2.07 10.55 3.88
C LEU A 86 1.22 9.64 3.01
N TYR A 87 1.83 8.72 2.25
CA TYR A 87 1.07 7.64 1.63
C TYR A 87 0.54 6.68 2.70
N SER A 88 -0.73 6.29 2.58
CA SER A 88 -1.37 5.35 3.52
C SER A 88 -0.59 4.04 3.72
N CYS A 89 0.03 3.49 2.67
CA CYS A 89 0.93 2.34 2.78
C CYS A 89 2.22 2.65 3.58
N ASN A 90 2.81 3.84 3.44
CA ASN A 90 3.98 4.21 4.24
C ASN A 90 3.62 4.38 5.73
N LEU A 91 2.50 5.04 6.03
CA LEU A 91 2.03 5.19 7.41
C LEU A 91 1.72 3.83 8.04
N SER A 92 0.99 2.99 7.32
CA SER A 92 0.70 1.63 7.77
C SER A 92 1.98 0.82 7.99
N ALA A 93 2.97 0.93 7.09
CA ALA A 93 4.23 0.23 7.23
C ALA A 93 4.97 0.64 8.51
N ILE A 94 5.02 1.96 8.78
CA ILE A 94 5.63 2.49 10.00
C ILE A 94 4.86 2.01 11.23
N ILE A 95 3.53 2.09 11.22
CA ILE A 95 2.68 1.66 12.35
C ILE A 95 2.90 0.18 12.64
N LEU A 96 2.78 -0.70 11.64
CA LEU A 96 2.94 -2.14 11.81
C LEU A 96 4.37 -2.52 12.23
N ALA A 97 5.39 -1.79 11.78
CA ALA A 97 6.76 -2.01 12.22
C ALA A 97 6.99 -1.54 13.67
N LEU A 98 6.40 -0.41 14.06
CA LEU A 98 6.50 0.13 15.43
C LEU A 98 5.78 -0.75 16.45
N ASP A 99 4.73 -1.44 16.04
CA ASP A 99 3.99 -2.37 16.89
C ASP A 99 4.89 -3.39 17.58
N PHE A 100 5.91 -3.88 16.85
CA PHE A 100 6.89 -4.83 17.39
C PHE A 100 7.67 -4.29 18.61
N PHE A 101 7.78 -2.97 18.75
CA PHE A 101 8.49 -2.31 19.83
C PHE A 101 7.55 -1.75 20.92
N ILE A 102 6.24 -1.75 20.68
CA ILE A 102 5.25 -1.17 21.59
C ILE A 102 4.64 -2.29 22.43
N PRO A 103 4.58 -2.17 23.76
CA PRO A 103 3.96 -3.19 24.60
C PRO A 103 2.47 -3.37 24.26
N GLU A 104 2.01 -4.62 24.19
CA GLU A 104 0.62 -4.98 23.89
C GLU A 104 -0.41 -4.29 24.81
N LYS A 105 -0.02 -4.00 26.05
CA LYS A 105 -0.88 -3.35 27.06
C LYS A 105 -1.13 -1.85 26.79
N THR A 106 -0.51 -1.28 25.75
CA THR A 106 -0.65 0.13 25.38
C THR A 106 -2.02 0.39 24.73
N MET A 107 -3.04 0.67 25.55
CA MET A 107 -4.42 0.81 25.07
C MET A 107 -4.62 1.92 24.01
N TRP A 108 -3.91 3.05 24.13
CA TRP A 108 -4.04 4.16 23.16
C TRP A 108 -3.48 3.83 21.77
N TRP A 109 -2.62 2.81 21.67
CA TRP A 109 -2.01 2.36 20.41
C TRP A 109 -2.97 1.50 19.58
N GLN A 110 -3.88 0.76 20.22
CA GLN A 110 -4.73 -0.23 19.56
C GLN A 110 -5.58 0.34 18.40
N PRO A 111 -6.21 1.54 18.51
CA PRO A 111 -6.91 2.13 17.38
C PRO A 111 -6.02 2.50 16.19
N ILE A 112 -4.81 2.99 16.48
CA ILE A 112 -3.82 3.38 15.48
C ILE A 112 -3.30 2.14 14.76
N LEU A 113 -3.00 1.10 15.52
CA LEU A 113 -2.58 -0.20 15.01
C LEU A 113 -3.65 -0.82 14.12
N LEU A 114 -4.91 -0.85 14.57
CA LEU A 114 -6.01 -1.39 13.78
C LEU A 114 -6.20 -0.61 12.47
N TRP A 115 -6.14 0.73 12.53
CA TRP A 115 -6.15 1.55 11.31
C TRP A 115 -4.96 1.23 10.40
N GLY A 116 -3.77 1.08 10.96
CA GLY A 116 -2.56 0.68 10.25
C GLY A 116 -2.70 -0.67 9.57
N ALA A 117 -3.24 -1.68 10.24
CA ALA A 117 -3.51 -2.99 9.66
C ALA A 117 -4.49 -2.90 8.49
N PHE A 118 -5.60 -2.19 8.65
CA PHE A 118 -6.59 -2.02 7.57
C PHE A 118 -6.00 -1.27 6.38
N ALA A 119 -5.31 -0.15 6.64
CA ALA A 119 -4.60 0.63 5.64
C ALA A 119 -3.51 -0.16 4.91
N GLY A 120 -2.85 -1.09 5.60
CA GLY A 120 -1.83 -1.96 5.02
C GLY A 120 -2.42 -3.03 4.11
N ILE A 121 -3.55 -3.61 4.51
CA ILE A 121 -4.27 -4.60 3.71
C ILE A 121 -4.73 -3.99 2.40
N TYR A 122 -5.58 -2.95 2.44
CA TYR A 122 -6.10 -2.39 1.19
C TYR A 122 -5.04 -1.59 0.43
N GLY A 123 -4.17 -0.84 1.12
CA GLY A 123 -3.14 -0.02 0.49
C GLY A 123 -2.07 -0.85 -0.21
N GLY A 124 -1.62 -1.94 0.42
CA GLY A 124 -0.70 -2.90 -0.21
C GLY A 124 -1.35 -3.66 -1.36
N PHE A 125 -2.60 -4.11 -1.19
CA PHE A 125 -3.37 -4.74 -2.27
C PHE A 125 -3.50 -3.82 -3.50
N LEU A 126 -3.92 -2.56 -3.30
CA LEU A 126 -4.07 -1.60 -4.40
C LEU A 126 -2.74 -1.28 -5.08
N ALA A 127 -1.64 -1.21 -4.34
CA ALA A 127 -0.32 -0.99 -4.91
C ALA A 127 0.17 -2.16 -5.77
N ILE A 128 -0.23 -3.40 -5.44
CA ILE A 128 0.12 -4.56 -6.27
C ILE A 128 -0.77 -4.63 -7.52
N VAL A 129 -2.07 -4.35 -7.39
CA VAL A 129 -3.01 -4.41 -8.52
C VAL A 129 -2.85 -3.25 -9.49
N PHE A 130 -2.70 -2.02 -8.97
CA PHE A 130 -2.46 -0.81 -9.75
C PHE A 130 -1.00 -0.42 -9.63
N SER A 131 -0.11 -1.38 -9.94
CA SER A 131 1.32 -1.20 -9.80
C SER A 131 1.81 -0.02 -10.63
N ALA A 132 2.55 0.85 -9.97
CA ALA A 132 3.29 1.94 -10.59
C ALA A 132 4.74 1.88 -10.08
N PRO A 133 5.48 0.80 -10.42
CA PRO A 133 6.84 0.65 -9.96
C PRO A 133 7.74 1.74 -10.56
N SER A 134 8.90 1.96 -9.93
CA SER A 134 9.85 3.02 -10.31
C SER A 134 10.20 3.03 -11.80
N THR A 135 10.68 4.18 -12.30
CA THR A 135 11.16 4.45 -13.67
C THR A 135 12.24 3.52 -14.26
N TYR A 136 12.72 2.51 -13.54
CA TYR A 136 13.65 1.54 -14.12
C TYR A 136 12.89 0.37 -14.73
N LEU A 137 13.44 -0.22 -15.79
CA LEU A 137 12.90 -1.43 -16.38
C LEU A 137 13.04 -2.61 -15.40
N PHE A 138 12.06 -3.50 -15.40
CA PHE A 138 12.19 -4.78 -14.73
C PHE A 138 13.33 -5.60 -15.39
N PRO A 139 14.17 -6.37 -14.66
CA PRO A 139 14.12 -6.71 -13.23
C PRO A 139 15.05 -5.87 -12.35
N HIS A 140 14.85 -4.55 -12.29
CA HIS A 140 15.64 -3.72 -11.36
C HIS A 140 15.26 -3.97 -9.89
N ILE A 141 16.24 -3.88 -8.97
CA ILE A 141 16.07 -4.09 -7.51
C ILE A 141 14.92 -3.28 -6.89
N THR A 142 14.57 -2.14 -7.49
CA THR A 142 13.50 -1.26 -7.02
C THR A 142 12.09 -1.79 -7.32
N HIS A 143 11.94 -2.66 -8.31
CA HIS A 143 10.70 -3.43 -8.50
C HIS A 143 10.54 -4.46 -7.39
N PHE A 144 11.62 -5.20 -7.08
CA PHE A 144 11.60 -6.16 -5.99
C PHE A 144 11.29 -5.49 -4.64
N ASP A 145 11.95 -4.38 -4.33
CA ASP A 145 11.69 -3.60 -3.11
C ASP A 145 10.23 -3.10 -3.05
N TYR A 146 9.70 -2.59 -4.18
CA TYR A 146 8.30 -2.15 -4.26
C TYR A 146 7.33 -3.30 -3.97
N TYR A 147 7.46 -4.44 -4.66
CA TYR A 147 6.52 -5.55 -4.49
C TYR A 147 6.68 -6.24 -3.15
N ILE A 148 7.91 -6.52 -2.70
CA ILE A 148 8.15 -7.15 -1.38
C ILE A 148 7.60 -6.26 -0.27
N GLY A 149 7.83 -4.94 -0.30
CA GLY A 149 7.29 -4.03 0.71
C GLY A 149 5.76 -4.06 0.79
N HIS A 150 5.07 -4.03 -0.36
CA HIS A 150 3.60 -4.05 -0.39
C HIS A 150 3.01 -5.45 -0.13
N VAL A 151 3.73 -6.53 -0.40
CA VAL A 151 3.35 -7.87 0.06
C VAL A 151 3.50 -7.95 1.57
N SER A 152 4.65 -7.52 2.11
CA SER A 152 4.91 -7.60 3.56
C SER A 152 3.90 -6.81 4.38
N ILE A 153 3.55 -5.60 3.95
CA ILE A 153 2.56 -4.77 4.67
C ILE A 153 1.16 -5.39 4.67
N THR A 154 0.71 -5.96 3.54
CA THR A 154 -0.60 -6.61 3.48
C THR A 154 -0.63 -7.87 4.33
N PHE A 155 0.40 -8.72 4.24
CA PHE A 155 0.47 -9.95 5.01
C PHE A 155 0.62 -9.68 6.51
N LEU A 156 1.34 -8.65 6.92
CA LEU A 156 1.46 -8.27 8.33
C LEU A 156 0.14 -7.69 8.86
N GLY A 157 -0.58 -6.90 8.06
CA GLY A 157 -1.93 -6.45 8.40
C GLY A 157 -2.92 -7.61 8.55
N LEU A 158 -2.87 -8.59 7.64
CA LEU A 158 -3.68 -9.81 7.72
C LEU A 158 -3.30 -10.66 8.93
N PHE A 159 -2.00 -10.81 9.21
CA PHE A 159 -1.51 -11.51 10.39
C PHE A 159 -2.15 -10.93 11.65
N TYR A 160 -2.08 -9.60 11.80
CA TYR A 160 -2.69 -8.90 12.94
C TYR A 160 -4.20 -9.15 13.06
N VAL A 161 -4.93 -9.06 11.94
CA VAL A 161 -6.38 -9.30 11.89
C VAL A 161 -6.74 -10.74 12.25
N MET A 162 -6.01 -11.71 11.70
CA MET A 162 -6.30 -13.12 11.85
C MET A 162 -5.82 -13.68 13.18
N GLU A 163 -4.88 -13.04 13.86
CA GLU A 163 -4.47 -13.42 15.21
C GLU A 163 -5.53 -13.11 16.27
N GLN A 164 -6.44 -12.17 15.99
CA GLN A 164 -7.50 -11.81 16.94
C GLN A 164 -8.40 -13.01 17.29
N THR A 165 -8.70 -13.14 18.58
CA THR A 165 -9.58 -14.17 19.14
C THR A 165 -11.03 -13.72 19.25
N HIS A 166 -11.30 -12.43 19.07
CA HIS A 166 -12.64 -11.85 19.17
C HIS A 166 -12.94 -10.97 17.95
N PRO A 167 -14.19 -10.98 17.46
CA PRO A 167 -14.58 -10.17 16.32
C PRO A 167 -14.48 -8.68 16.65
N PHE A 168 -14.11 -7.89 15.65
CA PHE A 168 -14.04 -6.44 15.76
C PHE A 168 -15.44 -5.84 15.89
N THR A 169 -15.60 -4.96 16.89
CA THR A 169 -16.87 -4.26 17.15
C THR A 169 -17.17 -3.23 16.05
N LEU A 170 -18.44 -2.81 15.95
CA LEU A 170 -18.82 -1.70 15.09
C LEU A 170 -18.09 -0.40 15.48
N GLN A 171 -17.83 -0.20 16.77
CA GLN A 171 -17.06 0.94 17.27
C GLN A 171 -15.64 0.96 16.68
N ALA A 172 -15.00 -0.21 16.52
CA ALA A 172 -13.69 -0.33 15.89
C ALA A 172 -13.72 0.07 14.41
N LEU A 173 -14.77 -0.31 13.67
CA LEU A 173 -15.00 0.14 12.29
C LEU A 173 -15.20 1.65 12.22
N LEU A 174 -16.02 2.22 13.10
CA LEU A 174 -16.29 3.67 13.12
C LEU A 174 -15.02 4.46 13.45
N LEU A 175 -14.21 3.98 14.39
CA LEU A 175 -12.97 4.63 14.79
C LEU A 175 -11.91 4.60 13.68
N THR A 176 -11.70 3.45 13.05
CA THR A 176 -10.78 3.34 11.88
C THR A 176 -11.26 4.18 10.70
N SER A 177 -12.58 4.25 10.47
CA SER A 177 -13.18 5.11 9.45
C SER A 177 -12.98 6.60 9.77
N ALA A 178 -13.15 7.00 11.03
CA ALA A 178 -12.89 8.37 11.46
C ALA A 178 -11.41 8.76 11.27
N ILE A 179 -10.47 7.90 11.67
CA ILE A 179 -9.02 8.12 11.44
C ILE A 179 -8.74 8.25 9.94
N THR A 180 -9.37 7.42 9.11
CA THR A 180 -9.21 7.47 7.65
C THR A 180 -9.69 8.79 7.06
N VAL A 181 -10.87 9.28 7.48
CA VAL A 181 -11.38 10.59 7.03
C VAL A 181 -10.46 11.72 7.48
N ILE A 182 -10.00 11.70 8.74
CA ILE A 182 -9.05 12.69 9.26
C ILE A 182 -7.77 12.68 8.42
N TYR A 183 -7.20 11.50 8.15
CA TYR A 183 -6.05 11.33 7.27
C TYR A 183 -6.30 11.93 5.89
N LEU A 184 -7.42 11.61 5.23
CA LEU A 184 -7.76 12.11 3.89
C LEU A 184 -7.93 13.63 3.86
N LEU A 185 -8.53 14.22 4.90
CA LEU A 185 -8.64 15.68 5.04
C LEU A 185 -7.27 16.34 5.19
N LEU A 186 -6.38 15.74 5.99
CA LEU A 186 -5.01 16.22 6.17
C LEU A 186 -4.24 16.18 4.85
N VAL A 187 -4.23 15.04 4.14
CA VAL A 187 -3.49 14.93 2.87
C VAL A 187 -4.10 15.80 1.77
N ASN A 188 -5.42 15.93 1.69
CA ASN A 188 -6.08 16.85 0.76
C ASN A 188 -5.63 18.30 0.99
N ARG A 189 -5.34 18.67 2.24
CA ARG A 189 -4.82 20.00 2.57
C ARG A 189 -3.32 20.12 2.25
N ILE A 190 -2.54 19.08 2.50
CA ILE A 190 -1.08 19.07 2.26
C ILE A 190 -0.78 19.04 0.77
N ASN A 191 -1.33 18.10 0.01
CA ASN A 191 -1.08 17.85 -1.42
C ASN A 191 -0.81 19.10 -2.27
N PRO A 192 -1.70 20.12 -2.33
CA PRO A 192 -1.48 21.28 -3.19
C PRO A 192 -0.29 22.17 -2.77
N ARG A 193 0.14 22.12 -1.51
CA ARG A 193 1.28 22.93 -1.02
C ARG A 193 2.63 22.39 -1.43
N VAL A 194 2.64 21.10 -1.76
CA VAL A 194 3.88 20.34 -1.94
C VAL A 194 3.86 19.56 -3.25
N ASN A 195 2.89 19.89 -4.13
CA ASN A 195 2.64 19.24 -5.41
C ASN A 195 2.58 17.71 -5.32
N GLY A 196 1.93 17.20 -4.26
CA GLY A 196 1.80 15.78 -3.97
C GLY A 196 0.43 15.21 -4.34
N ASN A 197 0.37 13.89 -4.42
CA ASN A 197 -0.87 13.14 -4.65
C ASN A 197 -1.05 12.01 -3.62
N PHE A 198 -0.86 12.33 -2.34
CA PHE A 198 -1.06 11.35 -1.26
C PHE A 198 -2.53 10.94 -1.20
N GLY A 199 -2.76 9.64 -1.00
CA GLY A 199 -4.09 9.04 -0.99
C GLY A 199 -4.81 9.10 -2.35
N PHE A 200 -4.10 9.46 -3.43
CA PHE A 200 -4.65 9.68 -4.77
C PHE A 200 -5.85 10.64 -4.81
N ILE A 201 -5.95 11.57 -3.85
CA ILE A 201 -7.10 12.49 -3.74
C ILE A 201 -6.98 13.72 -4.65
N SER A 202 -5.79 13.97 -5.20
CA SER A 202 -5.57 15.06 -6.17
C SER A 202 -5.84 14.58 -7.59
N GLU A 203 -5.31 13.42 -7.97
CA GLU A 203 -5.38 12.87 -9.32
C GLU A 203 -5.47 11.34 -9.27
N ALA A 204 -6.19 10.76 -10.22
CA ALA A 204 -6.30 9.31 -10.36
C ALA A 204 -5.00 8.68 -10.87
N PRO A 205 -4.66 7.46 -10.42
CA PRO A 205 -3.54 6.72 -10.99
C PRO A 205 -3.79 6.45 -12.47
N GLU A 206 -2.71 6.33 -13.24
CA GLU A 206 -2.72 6.31 -14.71
C GLU A 206 -3.70 5.27 -15.29
N GLN A 207 -3.75 4.09 -14.66
CA GLN A 207 -4.60 2.96 -15.06
C GLN A 207 -6.10 3.27 -15.01
N ILE A 208 -6.50 4.24 -14.18
CA ILE A 208 -7.89 4.71 -14.03
C ILE A 208 -7.99 6.23 -14.24
N SER A 209 -7.09 6.78 -15.06
CA SER A 209 -7.00 8.22 -15.37
C SER A 209 -8.29 8.81 -15.98
N PHE A 210 -9.17 7.97 -16.54
CA PHE A 210 -10.50 8.39 -17.01
C PHE A 210 -11.36 9.02 -15.90
N LEU A 211 -11.08 8.71 -14.62
CA LEU A 211 -11.76 9.34 -13.48
C LEU A 211 -11.42 10.83 -13.31
N ASN A 212 -10.32 11.31 -13.89
CA ASN A 212 -9.92 12.72 -13.85
C ASN A 212 -10.86 13.63 -14.65
N VAL A 213 -11.77 13.08 -15.48
CA VAL A 213 -12.81 13.83 -16.18
C VAL A 213 -13.89 14.34 -15.21
N LEU A 214 -14.04 13.71 -14.05
CA LEU A 214 -15.03 14.09 -13.06
C LEU A 214 -14.69 15.44 -12.42
N PRO A 215 -15.71 16.24 -12.02
CA PRO A 215 -15.45 17.43 -11.22
C PRO A 215 -14.65 17.09 -9.96
N GLN A 216 -13.62 17.87 -9.64
CA GLN A 216 -12.68 17.54 -8.54
C GLN A 216 -13.38 17.20 -7.21
N ARG A 217 -14.48 17.89 -6.88
CA ARG A 217 -15.25 17.63 -5.66
C ARG A 217 -15.87 16.23 -5.67
N VAL A 218 -16.38 15.78 -6.81
CA VAL A 218 -16.95 14.45 -7.00
C VAL A 218 -15.85 13.39 -6.92
N TYR A 219 -14.72 13.61 -7.61
CA TYR A 219 -13.58 12.70 -7.55
C TYR A 219 -13.05 12.50 -6.12
N LYS A 220 -12.88 13.59 -5.36
CA LYS A 220 -12.45 13.53 -3.96
C LYS A 220 -13.45 12.78 -3.07
N LEU A 221 -14.74 12.99 -3.29
CA LEU A 221 -15.78 12.25 -2.57
C LEU A 221 -15.72 10.76 -2.89
N LEU A 222 -15.52 10.39 -4.16
CA LEU A 222 -15.34 8.99 -4.57
C LEU A 222 -14.12 8.36 -3.89
N CYS A 223 -13.00 9.08 -3.77
CA CYS A 223 -11.84 8.61 -3.03
C CYS A 223 -12.18 8.36 -1.55
N ILE A 224 -12.87 9.29 -0.89
CA ILE A 224 -13.29 9.08 0.52
C ILE A 224 -14.19 7.85 0.64
N VAL A 225 -15.18 7.72 -0.24
CA VAL A 225 -16.10 6.58 -0.25
C VAL A 225 -15.35 5.27 -0.52
N SER A 226 -14.35 5.24 -1.41
CA SER A 226 -13.58 4.03 -1.69
C SER A 226 -12.75 3.59 -0.49
N TYR A 227 -12.14 4.53 0.23
CA TYR A 227 -11.41 4.25 1.47
C TYR A 227 -12.34 3.74 2.59
N LEU A 228 -13.52 4.34 2.75
CA LEU A 228 -14.52 3.89 3.73
C LEU A 228 -15.08 2.51 3.38
N LEU A 229 -15.34 2.26 2.09
CA LEU A 229 -15.75 0.95 1.59
C LEU A 229 -14.66 -0.09 1.86
N ALA A 230 -13.39 0.25 1.62
CA ALA A 230 -12.26 -0.64 1.91
C ALA A 230 -12.18 -0.99 3.41
N ASN A 231 -12.38 -0.03 4.31
CA ASN A 231 -12.44 -0.29 5.75
C ASN A 231 -13.62 -1.22 6.11
N TYR A 232 -14.81 -0.97 5.55
CA TYR A 232 -15.98 -1.82 5.78
C TYR A 232 -15.75 -3.25 5.28
N LEU A 233 -15.20 -3.41 4.07
CA LEU A 233 -14.90 -4.73 3.50
C LEU A 233 -13.83 -5.45 4.32
N THR A 234 -12.80 -4.75 4.78
CA THR A 234 -11.76 -5.32 5.65
C THR A 234 -12.35 -5.75 6.98
N TRP A 235 -13.17 -4.91 7.63
CA TRP A 235 -13.87 -5.26 8.88
C TRP A 235 -14.80 -6.48 8.71
N LYS A 236 -15.59 -6.50 7.63
CA LYS A 236 -16.52 -7.60 7.35
C LYS A 236 -15.76 -8.91 7.10
N THR A 237 -14.72 -8.87 6.27
CA THR A 237 -13.89 -10.04 5.96
C THR A 237 -13.12 -10.53 7.18
N ALA A 238 -12.51 -9.63 7.95
CA ALA A 238 -11.89 -9.94 9.23
C ALA A 238 -12.84 -10.71 10.16
N ASN A 239 -14.04 -10.19 10.37
CA ASN A 239 -15.03 -10.85 11.21
C ASN A 239 -15.45 -12.20 10.64
N MET A 240 -15.67 -12.35 9.33
CA MET A 240 -15.98 -13.65 8.72
C MET A 240 -14.85 -14.67 8.90
N LEU A 241 -13.58 -14.23 8.88
CA LEU A 241 -12.42 -15.10 9.08
C LEU A 241 -12.31 -15.55 10.54
N ILE A 242 -12.67 -14.69 11.49
CA ILE A 242 -12.72 -15.03 12.92
C ILE A 242 -13.92 -15.96 13.23
N TRP A 243 -15.08 -15.74 12.59
CA TRP A 243 -16.33 -16.51 12.77
C TRP A 243 -16.37 -17.87 12.08
N LYS A 244 -15.34 -18.28 11.30
CA LYS A 244 -15.28 -19.63 10.72
C LYS A 244 -14.97 -20.73 11.76
N GLU A 245 -15.08 -20.39 13.03
CA GLU A 245 -14.94 -21.24 14.22
C GLU A 245 -16.32 -21.35 14.90
#